data_AF-A0A3D1YMX9-F1
#
_entry.id   AF-A0A3D1YMX9-F1
#
_cell.length_a   1.000
_cell.length_b   1.000
_cell.length_c   1.000
_cell.angle_alpha   90.00
_cell.angle_beta   90.00
_cell.angle_gamma   90.00
#
_symmetry.space_group_name_H-M   'P 1'
#
loop_
_entity.id
_entity.type
_entity.pdbx_description
1 polymer ?
#
loop_
_entity_poly.entity_id
_entity_poly.type
_entity_poly.pdbx_seq_one_letter_code
_entity_poly.pdbx_strand_id
1 'polypeptide(L)'
;TVEASAYDGLTVFVIARPAGSQVRMPTAVSRNTIGEWPLMVRLSDANSMAGQSLSALSAVDLEVQVSRNGQPGLANAVLRGSASNVALSDAAETLVTLTP
;
A
#
# COMPACT_ATOMS: atom_id res chain seq x y z
N THR A 1 -1.97 16.26 17.00
CA THR A 1 -1.00 15.85 15.96
C THR A 1 -0.35 14.58 16.45
N VAL A 2 -0.38 13.50 15.67
CA VAL A 2 0.31 12.26 16.05
C VAL A 2 1.75 12.35 15.57
N GLU A 3 2.71 12.02 16.42
CA GLU A 3 4.14 12.02 16.07
C GLU A 3 4.42 10.85 15.12
N ALA A 4 5.06 11.12 13.98
CA ALA A 4 5.37 10.09 12.99
C ALA A 4 6.31 9.01 13.55
N SER A 5 7.26 9.41 14.41
CA SER A 5 8.20 8.54 15.11
C SER A 5 7.52 7.47 15.98
N ALA A 6 6.26 7.68 16.39
CA ALA A 6 5.50 6.68 17.16
C ALA A 6 5.18 5.41 16.35
N TYR A 7 5.41 5.43 15.04
CA TYR A 7 5.16 4.33 14.12
C TYR A 7 6.46 3.69 13.59
N ASP A 8 7.63 4.18 14.00
CA ASP A 8 8.91 3.59 13.62
C ASP A 8 9.00 2.13 14.07
N GLY A 9 9.57 1.28 13.23
CA GLY A 9 9.64 -0.16 13.44
C GLY A 9 8.33 -0.93 13.19
N LEU A 10 7.19 -0.24 12.99
CA LEU A 10 5.95 -0.93 12.62
C LEU A 10 5.98 -1.40 11.16
N THR A 11 5.14 -2.37 10.84
CA THR A 11 5.04 -2.91 9.48
C THR A 11 4.00 -2.15 8.68
N VAL A 12 4.35 -1.66 7.50
CA VAL A 12 3.41 -1.12 6.51
C VAL A 12 3.15 -2.15 5.42
N PHE A 13 1.86 -2.32 5.08
CA PHE A 13 1.41 -3.04 3.91
C PHE A 13 0.89 -2.03 2.89
N VAL A 14 1.41 -2.08 1.66
CA VAL A 14 0.89 -1.34 0.51
C VAL A 14 0.28 -2.34 -0.44
N ILE A 15 -1.02 -2.20 -0.67
CA ILE A 15 -1.85 -3.20 -1.35
C ILE A 15 -2.46 -2.54 -2.57
N ALA A 16 -2.19 -3.09 -3.75
CA ALA A 16 -2.74 -2.62 -5.01
C ALA A 16 -3.82 -3.58 -5.53
N ARG A 17 -4.95 -3.02 -5.96
CA ARG A 17 -6.03 -3.72 -6.66
C ARG A 17 -6.32 -3.04 -7.98
N PRO A 18 -6.87 -3.73 -8.99
CA PRO A 18 -7.30 -3.07 -10.21
C PRO A 18 -8.30 -1.97 -9.88
N ALA A 19 -8.16 -0.80 -10.51
CA ALA A 19 -9.01 0.35 -10.21
C ALA A 19 -10.51 0.02 -10.41
N GLY A 20 -11.34 0.41 -9.44
CA GLY A 20 -12.79 0.16 -9.46
C GLY A 20 -13.21 -1.30 -9.28
N SER A 21 -12.26 -2.20 -8.97
CA SER A 21 -12.55 -3.61 -8.77
C SER A 21 -13.32 -3.85 -7.47
N GLN A 22 -14.38 -4.66 -7.54
CA GLN A 22 -15.03 -5.24 -6.36
C GLN A 22 -14.35 -6.52 -5.87
N VAL A 23 -13.35 -7.03 -6.60
CA VAL A 23 -12.62 -8.25 -6.26
C VAL A 23 -11.74 -8.00 -5.03
N ARG A 24 -11.79 -8.91 -4.06
CA ARG A 24 -11.03 -8.78 -2.80
C ARG A 24 -9.53 -9.03 -2.97
N MET A 25 -9.15 -9.85 -3.95
CA MET A 25 -7.75 -10.27 -4.14
C MET A 25 -6.90 -9.11 -4.66
N PRO A 26 -5.74 -8.85 -4.02
CA PRO A 26 -4.79 -7.86 -4.52
C PRO A 26 -4.06 -8.36 -5.76
N THR A 27 -3.75 -7.44 -6.67
CA THR A 27 -2.84 -7.69 -7.79
C THR A 27 -1.40 -7.61 -7.32
N ALA A 28 -1.08 -6.77 -6.33
CA ALA A 28 0.24 -6.71 -5.74
C ALA A 28 0.22 -6.29 -4.28
N VAL A 29 1.21 -6.75 -3.52
CA VAL A 29 1.41 -6.38 -2.12
C VAL A 29 2.89 -6.12 -1.85
N SER A 30 3.18 -5.02 -1.16
CA SER A 30 4.49 -4.75 -0.58
C SER A 30 4.38 -4.70 0.94
N ARG A 31 5.39 -5.25 1.62
CA ARG A 31 5.52 -5.25 3.07
C ARG A 31 6.86 -4.60 3.43
N ASN A 32 6.82 -3.50 4.17
CA ASN A 32 8.02 -2.76 4.58
C ASN A 32 7.96 -2.48 6.08
N THR A 33 9.12 -2.24 6.69
CA THR A 33 9.21 -1.69 8.04
C THR A 33 9.35 -0.18 7.94
N ILE A 34 8.63 0.57 8.77
CA ILE A 34 8.77 2.03 8.86
C ILE A 34 10.12 2.35 9.50
N GLY A 35 10.96 3.09 8.78
CA GLY A 35 12.24 3.60 9.30
C GLY A 35 12.19 5.11 9.46
N GLU A 36 11.93 5.82 8.36
CA GLU A 36 11.75 7.27 8.35
C GLU A 36 10.39 7.63 7.72
N TRP A 37 9.83 8.75 8.16
CA TRP A 37 8.59 9.30 7.63
C TRP A 37 8.83 10.66 6.96
N PRO A 38 8.27 10.95 5.77
CA PRO A 38 7.44 10.06 4.95
C PRO A 38 8.21 8.88 4.36
N LEU A 39 7.54 7.73 4.23
CA LEU A 39 8.12 6.52 3.66
C LEU A 39 7.81 6.41 2.16
N MET A 40 8.83 6.14 1.35
CA MET A 40 8.67 5.80 -0.07
C MET A 40 8.63 4.27 -0.25
N VAL A 41 7.61 3.79 -0.97
CA VAL A 41 7.47 2.37 -1.33
C VAL A 41 7.32 2.26 -2.83
N ARG A 42 8.14 1.41 -3.46
CA ARG A 42 7.99 1.06 -4.87
C ARG A 42 7.19 -0.22 -5.02
N LEU A 43 6.18 -0.18 -5.89
CA LEU A 43 5.50 -1.36 -6.40
C LEU A 43 5.96 -1.64 -7.82
N SER A 44 6.22 -2.91 -8.13
CA SER A 44 6.51 -3.39 -9.47
C SER A 44 5.93 -4.79 -9.66
N ASP A 45 6.11 -5.37 -10.85
CA ASP A 45 5.66 -6.75 -11.10
C ASP A 45 6.28 -7.79 -10.16
N ALA A 46 7.40 -7.48 -9.49
CA ALA A 46 7.97 -8.34 -8.46
C ALA A 46 7.08 -8.47 -7.21
N ASN A 47 6.14 -7.54 -7.01
CA ASN A 47 5.17 -7.56 -5.92
C ASN A 47 3.87 -8.28 -6.28
N SER A 48 3.76 -8.79 -7.52
CA SER A 48 2.53 -9.35 -8.05
C SER A 48 2.02 -10.56 -7.28
N MET A 49 0.70 -10.69 -7.21
CA MET A 49 -0.02 -11.76 -6.58
C MET A 49 -1.01 -12.38 -7.58
N ALA A 50 -1.48 -13.59 -7.27
CA ALA A 50 -2.54 -14.28 -8.03
C ALA A 50 -2.28 -14.41 -9.55
N GLY A 51 -1.01 -14.41 -9.98
CA GLY A 51 -0.64 -14.54 -11.39
C GLY A 51 -0.95 -13.32 -12.26
N GLN A 52 -1.29 -12.17 -11.67
CA GLN A 52 -1.59 -10.95 -12.41
C GLN A 52 -0.49 -9.92 -12.19
N SER A 53 0.14 -9.47 -13.28
CA SER A 53 1.15 -8.39 -13.25
C SER A 53 0.52 -7.01 -13.06
N LEU A 54 1.22 -6.10 -12.37
CA LEU A 54 0.83 -4.69 -12.30
C LEU A 54 0.94 -4.01 -13.67
N SER A 55 1.99 -4.32 -14.43
CA SER A 55 2.22 -3.76 -15.78
C SER A 55 1.12 -4.09 -16.79
N ALA A 56 0.26 -5.08 -16.50
CA ALA A 56 -0.90 -5.42 -17.33
C ALA A 56 -2.12 -4.52 -17.04
N LEU A 57 -2.05 -3.63 -16.06
CA LEU A 57 -3.13 -2.72 -15.65
C LEU A 57 -2.80 -1.28 -16.06
N SER A 58 -3.84 -0.51 -16.36
CA SER A 58 -3.72 0.94 -16.61
C SER A 58 -3.73 1.76 -15.33
N ALA A 59 -4.47 1.31 -14.31
CA ALA A 59 -4.60 1.99 -13.03
C ALA A 59 -4.94 1.01 -11.90
N VAL A 60 -4.63 1.42 -10.67
CA VAL A 60 -4.90 0.67 -9.45
C VAL A 60 -5.54 1.54 -8.38
N ASP A 61 -6.28 0.89 -7.49
CA ASP A 61 -6.63 1.45 -6.18
C ASP A 61 -5.60 0.95 -5.15
N LEU A 62 -5.01 1.88 -4.43
CA LEU A 62 -4.04 1.63 -3.36
C LEU A 62 -4.72 1.68 -2.00
N GLU A 63 -4.39 0.72 -1.16
CA GLU A 63 -4.72 0.68 0.25
C GLU A 63 -3.42 0.51 1.04
N VAL A 64 -3.20 1.38 2.01
CA VAL A 64 -2.03 1.36 2.89
C VAL A 64 -2.49 1.08 4.32
N GLN A 65 -1.84 0.13 4.97
CA GLN A 65 -2.17 -0.29 6.33
C GLN A 65 -0.89 -0.38 7.17
N VAL A 66 -0.83 0.34 8.29
CA VAL A 66 0.27 0.19 9.26
C VAL A 66 -0.19 -0.75 10.36
N SER A 67 0.50 -1.86 10.52
CA SER A 67 0.20 -2.93 11.47
C SER A 67 1.15 -2.90 12.66
N ARG A 68 0.59 -2.96 13.87
CA ARG A 68 1.37 -2.99 15.11
C ARG A 68 2.01 -4.35 15.39
N ASN A 69 1.39 -5.44 14.93
CA ASN A 69 1.82 -6.81 15.21
C ASN A 69 2.42 -7.52 13.98
N GLY A 70 2.62 -6.79 12.88
CA GLY A 70 3.16 -7.34 11.64
C GLY A 70 2.20 -8.24 10.86
N GLN A 71 0.95 -8.39 11.30
CA GLN A 71 -0.08 -9.13 10.57
C GLN A 71 -0.84 -8.21 9.62
N PRO A 72 -1.14 -8.64 8.38
CA PRO A 72 -1.92 -7.85 7.43
C PRO A 72 -3.40 -7.77 7.85
N GLY A 73 -4.14 -6.86 7.22
CA GLY A 73 -5.60 -6.75 7.34
C GLY A 73 -6.05 -5.62 8.26
N LEU A 74 -7.21 -5.05 7.91
CA LEU A 74 -7.77 -3.85 8.54
C LEU A 74 -7.95 -3.97 10.06
N ALA A 75 -8.21 -5.18 10.57
CA ALA A 75 -8.34 -5.41 12.01
C ALA A 75 -7.03 -5.18 12.78
N ASN A 76 -5.88 -5.29 12.12
CA ASN A 76 -4.55 -5.09 12.71
C ASN A 76 -3.99 -3.69 12.46
N ALA A 77 -4.69 -2.87 11.68
CA ALA A 77 -4.20 -1.58 11.20
C ALA A 77 -4.42 -0.45 12.22
N VAL A 78 -3.33 0.19 12.66
CA VAL A 78 -3.31 1.38 13.52
C VAL A 78 -3.26 2.70 12.76
N LEU A 79 -2.91 2.65 11.47
CA LEU A 79 -3.07 3.72 10.51
C LEU A 79 -3.54 3.13 9.19
N ARG A 80 -4.33 3.90 8.44
CA ARG A 80 -4.88 3.51 7.15
C ARG A 80 -4.89 4.69 6.21
N GLY A 81 -4.75 4.41 4.92
CA GLY A 81 -4.92 5.40 3.86
C GLY A 81 -5.21 4.71 2.55
N SER A 82 -5.71 5.49 1.60
CA SER A 82 -6.04 4.98 0.28
C SER A 82 -5.90 6.04 -0.79
N ALA A 83 -5.59 5.61 -2.01
CA ALA A 83 -5.65 6.44 -3.20
C ALA A 83 -6.33 5.65 -4.31
N SER A 84 -7.30 6.26 -4.97
CA SER A 84 -8.07 5.61 -6.03
C SER A 84 -7.59 6.03 -7.41
N ASN A 85 -7.72 5.12 -8.37
CA ASN A 85 -7.43 5.36 -9.78
C ASN A 85 -6.01 5.91 -10.03
N VAL A 86 -5.02 5.35 -9.31
CA VAL A 86 -3.60 5.68 -9.47
C VAL A 86 -3.12 5.09 -10.79
N ALA A 87 -2.80 5.96 -11.75
CA ALA A 87 -2.31 5.54 -13.06
C ALA A 87 -0.95 4.84 -12.94
N LEU A 88 -0.80 3.72 -13.63
CA LEU A 88 0.49 3.03 -13.74
C LEU A 88 1.25 3.55 -14.95
N SER A 89 2.49 3.98 -14.72
CA SER A 89 3.45 4.36 -15.75
C SER A 89 4.86 4.18 -15.20
N ASP A 90 5.89 4.31 -16.06
CA ASP A 90 7.29 4.09 -15.68
C ASP A 90 7.79 5.01 -14.55
N ALA A 91 7.11 6.15 -14.29
CA ALA A 91 7.49 7.13 -13.28
C ALA A 91 6.29 7.67 -12.47
N ALA A 92 5.22 6.89 -12.32
CA ALA A 92 4.08 7.31 -11.51
C ALA A 92 4.42 7.37 -10.02
N GLU A 93 4.12 8.52 -9.39
CA GLU A 93 4.18 8.70 -7.94
C GLU A 93 2.82 9.15 -7.41
N THR A 94 2.48 8.71 -6.19
CA THR A 94 1.26 9.12 -5.52
C THR A 94 1.50 9.27 -4.03
N LEU A 95 0.98 10.35 -3.45
CA LEU A 95 0.98 10.57 -2.01
C LEU A 95 -0.26 9.95 -1.40
N VAL A 96 -0.08 9.12 -0.37
CA VAL A 96 -1.18 8.58 0.43
C VAL A 96 -1.08 9.15 1.84
N THR A 97 -2.08 9.93 2.25
CA THR A 97 -2.17 10.40 3.64
C THR A 97 -2.75 9.29 4.50
N LEU A 98 -2.10 9.00 5.63
CA LEU A 98 -2.58 8.01 6.59
C LEU A 98 -3.28 8.68 7.76
N THR A 99 -4.37 8.07 8.20
CA THR A 99 -5.13 8.45 9.40
C THR A 99 -5.25 7.26 10.34
N PRO A 100 -5.29 7.48 11.67
CA PRO A 100 -5.65 6.45 12.64
C PRO A 100 -6.98 5.75 12.37
#